data_AF-A0A8K0CU60-F1
#
_entry.id   AF-A0A8K0CU60-F1
#
_cell.length_a   1.000
_cell.length_b   1.000
_cell.length_c   1.000
_cell.angle_alpha   90.00
_cell.angle_beta   90.00
_cell.angle_gamma   90.00
#
_symmetry.space_group_name_H-M   'P 1'
#
loop_
_entity.id
_entity.type
_entity.pdbx_description
1 polymer ?
#
loop_
_entity_poly.entity_id
_entity_poly.type
_entity_poly.pdbx_seq_one_letter_code
_entity_poly.pdbx_strand_id
1 'polypeptide(L)'
;SSTPIRPVFDALARDHTNRNSVSLNQYSKRGLNLIEKIPAILARFRMNRLCIVADIQRAFLQLTIAPENRDYLRFLWKLRMDE
;
A
#
# COMPACT_ATOMS: atom_id res chain seq x y z
N SER A 1 8.47 23.55 13.52
CA SER A 1 7.87 22.20 13.39
C SER A 1 8.85 21.33 12.61
N SER A 2 9.31 20.21 13.17
CA SER A 2 10.42 19.37 12.63
C SER A 2 9.97 18.01 12.10
N THR A 3 8.66 17.73 12.05
CA THR A 3 8.13 16.45 11.57
C THR A 3 8.03 16.44 10.04
N PRO A 4 8.64 15.47 9.34
CA PRO A 4 8.46 15.30 7.90
C PRO A 4 6.99 15.05 7.53
N ILE A 5 6.50 15.74 6.50
CA ILE A 5 5.16 15.52 5.95
C ILE A 5 5.13 14.17 5.23
N ARG A 6 4.11 13.35 5.50
CA ARG A 6 3.85 12.08 4.82
C ARG A 6 2.53 12.17 4.03
N PRO A 7 2.58 12.25 2.69
CA PRO A 7 1.37 12.12 1.88
C PRO A 7 0.74 10.74 2.06
N VAL A 8 -0.58 10.68 2.18
CA VAL A 8 -1.35 9.45 2.29
C VAL A 8 -2.45 9.47 1.22
N PHE A 9 -2.55 8.39 0.44
CA PHE A 9 -3.61 8.23 -0.54
C PHE A 9 -4.85 7.65 0.12
N ASP A 10 -5.97 8.36 0.03
CA ASP A 10 -7.26 7.87 0.50
C ASP A 10 -7.90 6.94 -0.56
N ALA A 11 -7.61 5.64 -0.46
CA ALA A 11 -8.20 4.61 -1.32
C ALA A 11 -9.63 4.19 -0.87
N LEU A 12 -10.16 4.80 0.20
CA LEU A 12 -11.55 4.65 0.64
C LEU A 12 -12.45 5.79 0.17
N ALA A 13 -11.87 6.88 -0.33
CA ALA A 13 -12.59 7.99 -0.95
C ALA A 13 -13.56 7.49 -2.02
N ARG A 14 -14.72 8.14 -2.05
CA ARG A 14 -15.82 7.87 -2.98
C ARG A 14 -16.27 9.16 -3.61
N ASP A 15 -16.89 9.06 -4.77
CA ASP A 15 -17.56 10.19 -5.39
C ASP A 15 -18.79 10.56 -4.54
N HIS A 16 -18.76 11.74 -3.94
CA HIS A 16 -19.83 12.26 -3.10
C HIS A 16 -21.09 12.63 -3.89
N THR A 17 -20.96 12.83 -5.21
CA THR A 17 -22.09 13.14 -6.10
C THR A 17 -22.80 11.89 -6.57
N ASN A 18 -22.10 10.75 -6.60
CA ASN A 18 -22.64 9.46 -7.02
C ASN A 18 -22.71 8.47 -5.84
N ARG A 19 -23.92 8.29 -5.30
CA ARG A 19 -24.21 7.37 -4.18
C ARG A 19 -23.86 5.90 -4.45
N ASN A 20 -23.76 5.51 -5.73
CA ASN A 20 -23.41 4.15 -6.14
C ASN A 20 -21.91 3.99 -6.46
N SER A 21 -21.10 5.02 -6.21
CA SER A 21 -19.66 4.92 -6.40
C SER A 21 -19.01 3.92 -5.43
N VAL A 22 -18.03 3.18 -5.93
CA VAL A 22 -17.20 2.25 -5.15
C VAL A 22 -15.82 2.85 -4.97
N SER A 23 -15.21 2.62 -3.81
CA SER A 23 -13.83 3.08 -3.58
C SER A 23 -12.81 2.17 -4.27
N LEU A 24 -11.58 2.65 -4.43
CA LEU A 24 -10.49 1.87 -5.02
C LEU A 24 -10.26 0.53 -4.29
N ASN A 25 -10.30 0.55 -2.95
CA ASN A 25 -10.17 -0.67 -2.15
C ASN A 25 -11.33 -1.65 -2.33
N GLN A 26 -12.54 -1.17 -2.62
CA GLN A 26 -13.69 -2.05 -2.90
C GLN A 26 -13.62 -2.64 -4.31
N TYR A 27 -13.11 -1.87 -5.28
CA TYR A 27 -12.93 -2.33 -6.66
C TYR A 27 -11.79 -3.34 -6.80
N SER A 28 -10.73 -3.18 -6.00
CA SER A 28 -9.56 -4.05 -6.02
C SER A 28 -9.91 -5.49 -5.66
N LYS A 29 -9.71 -6.43 -6.61
CA LYS A 29 -9.83 -7.86 -6.33
C LYS A 29 -8.74 -8.28 -5.36
N ARG A 30 -9.13 -8.91 -4.25
CA ARG A 30 -8.18 -9.53 -3.32
C ARG A 30 -7.59 -10.78 -3.96
N GLY A 31 -6.28 -10.77 -4.18
CA GLY A 31 -5.53 -11.95 -4.56
C GLY A 31 -5.40 -12.96 -3.42
N LEU A 32 -4.74 -14.09 -3.70
CA LEU A 32 -4.39 -15.07 -2.68
C LEU A 32 -3.45 -14.43 -1.64
N ASN A 33 -3.70 -14.68 -0.35
CA ASN A 33 -2.79 -14.25 0.69
C ASN A 33 -1.59 -15.21 0.76
N LEU A 34 -0.45 -14.77 0.25
CA LEU A 34 0.81 -15.51 0.25
C LEU A 34 1.66 -15.25 1.51
N ILE A 35 1.19 -14.41 2.44
CA ILE A 35 1.92 -14.09 3.66
C ILE A 35 1.82 -15.28 4.61
N GLU A 36 2.98 -15.86 4.94
CA GLU A 36 3.06 -16.93 5.93
C GLU A 36 2.66 -16.45 7.33
N LYS A 37 2.11 -17.36 8.13
CA LYS A 37 1.74 -17.08 9.52
C LYS A 37 2.98 -16.79 10.35
N ILE A 38 3.01 -15.66 11.05
CA ILE A 38 4.12 -15.23 11.92
C ILE A 38 4.59 -16.35 12.87
N PRO A 39 3.70 -17.10 13.57
CA PRO A 39 4.15 -18.18 14.44
C PRO A 39 4.97 -19.27 13.73
N ALA A 40 4.60 -19.62 12.49
CA ALA A 40 5.31 -20.62 11.72
C ALA A 40 6.72 -20.13 11.33
N ILE A 41 6.83 -18.86 10.91
CA ILE A 41 8.11 -18.22 10.61
C ILE A 41 9.00 -18.21 11.85
N LEU A 42 8.47 -17.79 13.00
CA LEU A 42 9.22 -17.72 14.26
C LEU A 42 9.65 -19.10 14.78
N ALA A 43 8.84 -20.14 14.58
CA ALA A 43 9.21 -21.51 14.94
C ALA A 43 10.42 -21.99 14.12
N ARG A 44 10.40 -21.79 12.79
CA ARG A 44 11.53 -22.16 11.92
C ARG A 44 12.78 -21.34 12.19
N PHE A 45 12.61 -20.05 12.46
CA PHE A 45 13.72 -19.15 12.82
C PHE A 45 14.50 -19.68 14.03
N ARG A 46 13.78 -20.13 15.08
CA ARG A 46 14.39 -20.68 16.30
C ARG A 46 15.10 -22.03 16.13
N MET A 47 14.87 -22.77 15.05
CA MET A 47 15.54 -24.06 14.82
C MET A 47 17.01 -23.91 14.43
N ASN A 48 17.44 -22.70 14.04
CA ASN A 48 18.80 -22.47 13.55
C ASN A 48 19.68 -21.82 14.62
N ARG A 49 20.95 -22.22 14.69
CA ARG A 49 21.95 -21.65 15.62
C ARG A 49 22.26 -20.18 15.33
N LEU A 50 22.21 -19.80 14.04
CA LEU A 50 22.50 -18.46 13.56
C LEU A 50 21.31 -17.98 12.74
N CYS A 51 20.96 -16.72 12.92
CA CYS A 51 19.84 -16.09 12.25
C CYS A 51 20.27 -14.75 11.66
N ILE A 52 19.85 -14.47 10.43
CA ILE A 52 20.08 -13.20 9.75
C ILE A 52 18.74 -12.50 9.61
N VAL A 53 18.70 -11.23 9.97
CA VAL A 53 17.51 -10.37 9.84
C VAL A 53 17.91 -9.16 9.01
N ALA A 54 17.04 -8.78 8.09
CA ALA A 54 17.17 -7.58 7.29
C ALA A 54 15.79 -6.95 7.08
N ASP A 55 15.75 -5.64 6.94
CA ASP A 55 14.55 -4.89 6.57
C ASP A 55 14.63 -4.47 5.11
N ILE A 56 13.52 -4.65 4.38
CA ILE A 56 13.41 -4.16 2.99
C ILE A 56 12.89 -2.74 3.04
N GLN A 57 13.82 -1.78 2.99
CA GLN A 57 13.47 -0.37 3.02
C GLN A 57 12.55 -0.01 1.84
N ARG A 58 11.39 0.58 2.15
CA ARG A 58 10.38 1.02 1.17
C ARG A 58 9.93 -0.11 0.22
N ALA A 59 9.71 -1.33 0.73
CA ALA A 59 9.36 -2.52 -0.04
C ALA A 59 8.31 -2.28 -1.16
N PHE A 60 7.20 -1.59 -0.88
CA PHE A 60 6.16 -1.31 -1.88
C PHE A 60 6.61 -0.39 -3.03
N LEU A 61 7.61 0.48 -2.79
CA LEU A 61 8.14 1.40 -3.81
C LEU A 61 9.20 0.74 -4.70
N GLN A 62 9.68 -0.46 -4.34
CA GLN A 62 10.58 -1.24 -5.19
C GLN A 62 9.83 -2.00 -6.29
N LEU A 63 8.49 -2.06 -6.22
CA LEU A 63 7.64 -2.72 -7.19
C LEU A 63 7.15 -1.74 -8.26
N THR A 64 7.05 -2.22 -9.50
CA THR A 64 6.44 -1.47 -10.60
C THR A 64 5.00 -1.92 -10.81
N ILE A 65 4.11 -0.95 -11.04
CA ILE A 65 2.72 -1.22 -11.42
C ILE A 65 2.65 -1.48 -12.92
N ALA A 66 1.94 -2.54 -13.29
CA ALA A 66 1.65 -2.89 -14.68
C ALA A 66 1.06 -1.66 -15.42
N PRO A 67 1.53 -1.33 -16.63
CA PRO A 67 1.12 -0.12 -17.35
C PRO A 67 -0.41 0.08 -17.40
N GLU A 68 -1.15 -0.99 -17.65
CA GLU A 68 -2.61 -1.02 -17.76
C GLU A 68 -3.33 -0.59 -16.47
N ASN A 69 -2.67 -0.67 -15.31
CA ASN A 69 -3.27 -0.39 -14.00
C ASN A 69 -2.86 0.98 -13.42
N ARG A 70 -1.98 1.73 -14.08
CA ARG A 70 -1.41 2.98 -13.51
C ARG A 70 -2.45 4.09 -13.42
N ASP A 71 -3.39 4.15 -14.35
CA ASP A 71 -4.43 5.20 -14.35
C ASP A 71 -5.33 5.14 -13.11
N TYR A 72 -5.52 3.95 -12.51
CA TYR A 72 -6.32 3.80 -11.28
C TYR A 72 -5.64 4.36 -10.02
N LEU A 73 -4.33 4.64 -10.07
CA LEU A 73 -3.55 5.15 -8.94
C LEU A 73 -3.25 6.65 -9.05
N ARG A 74 -3.85 7.33 -10.03
CA ARG A 74 -3.72 8.78 -10.19
C ARG A 74 -4.42 9.50 -9.04
N PHE A 75 -3.85 10.61 -8.64
CA PHE A 75 -4.41 11.47 -7.61
C PHE A 75 -4.44 12.91 -8.09
N LEU A 76 -5.37 13.68 -7.55
CA LEU A 76 -5.44 15.11 -7.82
C LEU A 76 -4.34 15.81 -7.04
N TRP A 77 -3.47 16.50 -7.77
CA TRP A 77 -2.44 17.36 -7.19
C TRP A 77 -2.77 18.82 -7.52
N LYS A 78 -3.26 19.57 -6.53
CA LYS A 78 -3.52 21.00 -6.69
C LYS A 78 -2.19 21.75 -6.63
N LEU A 79 -1.76 22.28 -7.78
CA LEU A 79 -0.53 23.09 -7.91
C LEU A 79 -0.70 24.53 -7.42
N ARG A 80 -1.94 25.01 -7.31
CA ARG A 80 -2.27 26.30 -6.68
C ARG A 80 -3.46 26.13 -5.76
N MET A 81 -3.32 26.70 -4.58
CA MET A 81 -4.46 27.10 -3.76
C MET A 81 -4.75 28.55 -4.17
N ASP A 82 -5.34 28.74 -5.34
CA ASP A 82 -6.03 30.00 -5.58
C ASP A 82 -7.36 29.87 -4.83
N GLU A 83 -7.64 30.84 -3.96
CA GLU A 83 -8.81 30.91 -3.07
C GLU A 83 -10.15 30.59 -3.77
#